data_AF-A0A0F4RBA2-F1
#
_entry.id   AF-A0A0F4RBA2-F1
#
_cell.length_a   1.000
_cell.length_b   1.000
_cell.length_c   1.000
_cell.angle_alpha   90.00
_cell.angle_beta   90.00
_cell.angle_gamma   90.00
#
_symmetry.space_group_name_H-M   'P 1'
#
loop_
_entity.id
_entity.type
_entity.pdbx_description
1 polymer ?
#
loop_
_entity_poly.entity_id
_entity_poly.type
_entity_poly.pdbx_seq_one_letter_code
_entity_poly.pdbx_strand_id
1 'polypeptide(L)'
;MDSHLLTDTQIEPIDLSPQLRAAAEAKDAAVLNALLDPLPYSEALRELLSLTPEERDVVLSLVSSDLAAQLIEEAPHEMGAELIERLETSRAVEILDELDSDIQADLLGDMEDKDAEAILSEMEAEDAADVRRLVEYEDDTAGGLMMSEVFKFADTQTVGNVL
;
A
#
# COMPACT_ATOMS: atom_id res chain seq x y z
N MET A 1 -28.83 -26.18 36.62
CA MET A 1 -28.28 -26.95 35.49
C MET A 1 -27.75 -25.91 34.54
N ASP A 2 -26.49 -25.60 34.80
CA ASP A 2 -25.80 -24.37 34.42
C ASP A 2 -25.50 -24.35 32.93
N SER A 3 -26.11 -23.39 32.23
CA SER A 3 -25.69 -23.01 30.89
C SER A 3 -24.49 -22.10 31.04
N HIS A 4 -23.29 -22.67 31.03
CA HIS A 4 -22.06 -21.92 30.86
C HIS A 4 -22.14 -21.17 29.53
N LEU A 5 -22.40 -19.85 29.60
CA LEU A 5 -22.10 -18.94 28.50
C LEU A 5 -20.61 -19.08 28.21
N LEU A 6 -20.29 -19.45 26.98
CA LEU A 6 -18.98 -19.26 26.39
C LEU A 6 -18.60 -17.79 26.64
N THR A 7 -17.53 -17.58 27.39
CA THR A 7 -16.92 -16.27 27.53
C THR A 7 -16.38 -15.93 26.14
N ASP A 8 -17.07 -15.03 25.44
CA ASP A 8 -16.41 -14.25 24.39
C ASP A 8 -15.19 -13.63 25.07
N THR A 9 -14.01 -14.16 24.77
CA THR A 9 -12.75 -13.50 25.09
C THR A 9 -12.80 -12.18 24.35
N GLN A 10 -13.22 -11.11 25.03
CA GLN A 10 -12.96 -9.76 24.56
C GLN A 10 -11.44 -9.64 24.52
N ILE A 11 -10.86 -9.85 23.35
CA ILE A 11 -9.51 -9.40 23.07
C ILE A 11 -9.64 -7.87 23.09
N GLU A 12 -9.25 -7.26 24.20
CA GLU A 12 -9.03 -5.81 24.17
C GLU A 12 -8.01 -5.55 23.07
N PRO A 13 -8.33 -4.71 22.07
CA PRO A 13 -7.35 -4.36 21.05
C PRO A 13 -6.15 -3.75 21.77
N ILE A 14 -4.98 -4.33 21.52
CA ILE A 14 -3.73 -3.82 22.07
C ILE A 14 -3.47 -2.51 21.32
N ASP A 15 -3.62 -1.38 22.00
CA ASP A 15 -3.22 -0.07 21.47
C ASP A 15 -1.70 -0.06 21.29
N LEU A 16 -1.24 -0.09 20.04
CA LEU A 16 0.17 -0.07 19.67
C LEU A 16 0.67 1.34 19.36
N SER A 17 -0.22 2.34 19.36
CA SER A 17 0.12 3.73 19.04
C SER A 17 1.27 4.31 19.90
N PRO A 18 1.40 3.99 21.21
CA PRO A 18 2.57 4.46 21.98
C PRO A 18 3.89 3.85 21.50
N GLN A 19 3.89 2.56 21.15
CA GLN A 19 5.07 1.83 20.69
C GLN A 19 5.47 2.27 19.29
N LEU A 20 4.50 2.47 18.40
CA LEU A 20 4.73 2.99 17.05
C LEU A 20 5.33 4.39 17.10
N ARG A 21 4.77 5.30 17.91
CA ARG A 21 5.33 6.64 18.11
C ARG A 21 6.76 6.59 18.61
N ALA A 22 7.03 5.79 19.65
CA ALA A 22 8.37 5.66 20.20
C ALA A 22 9.38 5.11 19.17
N ALA A 23 8.97 4.13 18.37
CA ALA A 23 9.80 3.56 17.30
C ALA A 23 10.03 4.55 16.15
N ALA A 24 9.00 5.32 15.77
CA ALA A 24 9.10 6.39 14.77
C ALA A 24 10.06 7.50 15.23
N GLU A 25 9.96 7.96 16.48
CA GLU A 25 10.88 8.93 17.08
C GLU A 25 12.32 8.42 17.11
N ALA A 26 12.51 7.13 17.41
CA ALA A 26 13.81 6.47 17.41
C ALA A 26 14.33 6.14 16.00
N LYS A 27 13.50 6.31 14.96
CA LYS A 27 13.74 5.85 13.59
C LYS A 27 14.10 4.37 13.49
N ASP A 28 13.46 3.54 14.32
CA ASP A 28 13.71 2.12 14.40
C ASP A 28 12.79 1.35 13.43
N ALA A 29 13.21 1.28 12.16
CA ALA A 29 12.51 0.55 11.13
C ALA A 29 12.28 -0.93 11.49
N ALA A 30 13.23 -1.57 12.17
CA ALA A 30 13.11 -2.99 12.52
C ALA A 30 11.97 -3.21 13.51
N VAL A 31 11.82 -2.33 14.50
CA VAL A 31 10.71 -2.37 15.46
C VAL A 31 9.39 -2.02 14.79
N LEU A 32 9.34 -1.01 13.92
CA LEU A 32 8.11 -0.65 13.19
C LEU A 32 7.57 -1.83 12.38
N ASN A 33 8.43 -2.47 11.58
CA ASN A 33 8.04 -3.66 10.81
C ASN A 33 7.61 -4.80 11.74
N ALA A 34 8.36 -5.10 12.80
CA ALA A 34 8.02 -6.17 13.73
C ALA A 34 6.70 -5.96 14.50
N LEU A 35 6.25 -4.71 14.63
CA LEU A 35 4.97 -4.37 15.25
C LEU A 35 3.80 -4.49 14.28
N LEU A 36 3.98 -4.08 13.02
CA LEU A 36 2.90 -3.97 12.03
C LEU A 36 2.74 -5.22 11.16
N ASP A 37 3.84 -5.82 10.70
CA ASP A 37 3.85 -6.99 9.78
C ASP A 37 3.07 -8.21 10.30
N PRO A 38 3.05 -8.54 11.61
CA PRO A 38 2.28 -9.68 12.11
C PRO A 38 0.76 -9.44 12.18
N LEU A 39 0.31 -8.21 12.05
CA LEU A 39 -1.11 -7.85 12.17
C LEU A 39 -1.82 -8.04 10.82
N PRO A 40 -3.14 -8.31 10.82
CA PRO A 40 -3.95 -8.11 9.62
C PRO A 40 -3.80 -6.67 9.12
N TYR A 41 -3.69 -6.45 7.80
CA TYR A 41 -3.46 -5.11 7.25
C TYR A 41 -4.52 -4.09 7.67
N SER A 42 -5.80 -4.49 7.74
CA SER A 42 -6.87 -3.64 8.30
C SER A 42 -6.65 -3.17 9.75
N GLU A 43 -5.97 -3.98 10.57
CA GLU A 43 -5.60 -3.63 11.95
C GLU A 43 -4.34 -2.77 11.97
N ALA A 44 -3.31 -3.13 11.19
CA ALA A 44 -2.10 -2.34 11.05
C ALA A 44 -2.39 -0.93 10.50
N LEU A 45 -3.28 -0.81 9.51
CA LEU A 45 -3.76 0.46 8.98
C LEU A 45 -4.52 1.25 10.06
N ARG A 46 -5.36 0.60 10.86
CA ARG A 46 -6.04 1.27 11.98
C ARG A 46 -5.05 1.85 12.98
N GLU A 47 -4.01 1.10 13.34
CA GLU A 47 -2.96 1.56 14.25
C GLU A 47 -2.17 2.73 13.62
N LEU A 48 -1.83 2.66 12.33
CA LEU A 48 -1.22 3.76 11.59
C LEU A 48 -2.11 5.02 11.63
N LEU A 49 -3.40 4.87 11.34
CA LEU A 49 -4.37 5.97 11.33
C LEU A 49 -4.66 6.55 12.73
N SER A 50 -4.30 5.84 13.80
CA SER A 50 -4.35 6.40 15.16
C SER A 50 -3.27 7.46 15.43
N LEU A 51 -2.21 7.48 14.63
CA LEU A 51 -1.10 8.42 14.72
C LEU A 51 -1.43 9.78 14.07
N THR A 52 -0.66 10.82 14.40
CA THR A 52 -0.77 12.11 13.69
C THR A 52 -0.24 11.99 12.26
N PRO A 53 -0.63 12.89 11.33
CA PRO A 53 -0.12 12.86 9.96
C PRO A 53 1.40 12.82 9.88
N GLU A 54 2.10 13.63 10.68
CA GLU A 54 3.56 13.67 10.70
C GLU A 54 4.19 12.36 11.20
N GLU A 55 3.54 11.71 12.17
CA GLU A 55 3.96 10.40 12.67
C GLU A 55 3.76 9.32 11.60
N ARG A 56 2.66 9.38 10.83
CA ARG A 56 2.39 8.46 9.72
C ARG A 56 3.45 8.58 8.63
N ASP A 57 3.80 9.80 8.23
CA ASP A 57 4.85 10.04 7.23
C ASP A 57 6.18 9.42 7.66
N VAL A 58 6.53 9.54 8.94
CA VAL A 58 7.74 8.93 9.51
C VAL A 58 7.64 7.40 9.49
N VAL A 59 6.48 6.82 9.83
CA VAL A 59 6.31 5.37 9.79
C VAL A 59 6.41 4.85 8.35
N LEU A 60 5.67 5.44 7.40
CA LEU A 60 5.64 5.02 6.00
C LEU A 60 6.99 5.20 5.28
N SER A 61 7.80 6.18 5.71
CA SER A 61 9.17 6.36 5.22
C SER A 61 10.20 5.38 5.80
N LEU A 62 9.84 4.60 6.83
CA LEU A 62 10.77 3.69 7.52
C LEU A 62 10.42 2.21 7.40
N VAL A 63 9.13 1.86 7.30
CA VAL A 63 8.71 0.46 7.09
C VAL A 63 9.18 -0.06 5.72
N SER A 64 9.17 -1.37 5.51
CA SER A 64 9.47 -1.91 4.17
C SER A 64 8.50 -1.36 3.13
N SER A 65 8.94 -1.25 1.87
CA SER A 65 8.07 -0.84 0.77
C SER A 65 6.87 -1.75 0.63
N ASP A 66 7.09 -3.07 0.68
CA ASP A 66 6.05 -4.10 0.69
C ASP A 66 4.98 -3.85 1.78
N LEU A 67 5.39 -3.64 3.03
CA LEU A 67 4.42 -3.38 4.11
C LEU A 67 3.70 -2.04 3.91
N ALA A 68 4.41 -0.98 3.49
CA ALA A 68 3.77 0.29 3.18
C ALA A 68 2.74 0.14 2.07
N ALA A 69 3.06 -0.59 0.99
CA ALA A 69 2.18 -0.86 -0.13
C ALA A 69 0.90 -1.57 0.35
N GLN A 70 1.03 -2.65 1.12
CA GLN A 70 -0.12 -3.37 1.70
C GLN A 70 -1.02 -2.48 2.57
N LEU A 71 -0.42 -1.53 3.32
CA LEU A 71 -1.18 -0.58 4.13
C LEU A 71 -1.90 0.49 3.28
N ILE A 72 -1.27 0.92 2.19
CA ILE A 72 -1.85 1.88 1.24
C ILE A 72 -2.98 1.24 0.45
N GLU A 73 -2.80 0.00 -0.02
CA GLU A 73 -3.82 -0.77 -0.74
C GLU A 73 -5.07 -1.06 0.11
N GLU A 74 -4.87 -1.33 1.40
CA GLU A 74 -5.99 -1.53 2.35
C GLU A 74 -6.76 -0.23 2.63
N ALA A 75 -6.14 0.94 2.42
CA ALA A 75 -6.80 2.22 2.61
C ALA A 75 -7.74 2.53 1.43
N PRO A 76 -8.84 3.27 1.66
CA PRO A 76 -9.57 3.90 0.56
C PRO A 76 -8.64 4.72 -0.33
N HIS A 77 -8.78 4.59 -1.65
CA HIS A 77 -7.83 5.13 -2.63
C HIS A 77 -7.54 6.62 -2.43
N GLU A 78 -8.55 7.44 -2.11
CA GLU A 78 -8.34 8.88 -1.89
C GLU A 78 -7.45 9.15 -0.66
N MET A 79 -7.54 8.30 0.36
CA MET A 79 -6.68 8.39 1.55
C MET A 79 -5.30 7.79 1.29
N GLY A 80 -5.21 6.71 0.51
CA GLY A 80 -3.94 6.18 0.03
C GLY A 80 -3.15 7.23 -0.74
N ALA A 81 -3.83 7.95 -1.64
CA ALA A 81 -3.28 9.06 -2.40
C ALA A 81 -2.75 10.16 -1.47
N GLU A 82 -3.55 10.63 -0.50
CA GLU A 82 -3.12 11.64 0.49
C GLU A 82 -1.89 11.18 1.28
N LEU A 83 -1.82 9.90 1.66
CA LEU A 83 -0.68 9.36 2.40
C LEU A 83 0.59 9.33 1.54
N ILE A 84 0.48 8.99 0.26
CA ILE A 84 1.61 8.95 -0.69
C ILE A 84 2.09 10.36 -1.04
N GLU A 85 1.20 11.33 -1.29
CA GLU A 85 1.54 12.73 -1.64
C GLU A 85 2.39 13.43 -0.57
N ARG A 86 2.27 12.97 0.68
CA ARG A 86 3.03 13.52 1.82
C ARG A 86 4.45 13.00 1.91
N LEU A 87 4.78 11.95 1.16
CA LEU A 87 6.11 11.35 1.16
C LEU A 87 7.02 12.04 0.15
N GLU A 88 8.32 11.86 0.33
CA GLU A 88 9.31 12.24 -0.68
C GLU A 88 9.10 11.40 -1.95
N THR A 89 9.21 12.01 -3.14
CA THR A 89 8.87 11.37 -4.43
C THR A 89 9.54 10.00 -4.61
N SER A 90 10.85 9.91 -4.36
CA SER A 90 11.59 8.64 -4.41
C SER A 90 11.00 7.54 -3.52
N ARG A 91 10.47 7.90 -2.34
CA ARG A 91 9.84 6.95 -1.42
C ARG A 91 8.43 6.56 -1.90
N ALA A 92 7.69 7.51 -2.46
CA ALA A 92 6.40 7.23 -3.10
C ALA A 92 6.56 6.21 -4.25
N VAL A 93 7.55 6.40 -5.11
CA VAL A 93 7.89 5.47 -6.20
C VAL A 93 8.21 4.08 -5.65
N GLU A 94 9.10 3.97 -4.65
CA GLU A 94 9.44 2.68 -4.04
C GLU A 94 8.22 1.93 -3.48
N ILE A 95 7.19 2.64 -2.99
CA ILE A 95 5.97 2.02 -2.46
C ILE A 95 5.03 1.64 -3.60
N LEU A 96 4.86 2.54 -4.58
CA LEU A 96 4.00 2.29 -5.73
C LEU A 96 4.50 1.12 -6.59
N ASP A 97 5.82 0.94 -6.73
CA ASP A 97 6.42 -0.17 -7.48
C ASP A 97 6.09 -1.57 -6.88
N GLU A 98 5.66 -1.63 -5.61
CA GLU A 98 5.22 -2.88 -4.97
C GLU A 98 3.70 -3.12 -5.12
N LEU A 99 2.97 -2.15 -5.67
CA LEU A 99 1.53 -2.26 -5.94
C LEU A 99 1.28 -2.73 -7.37
N ASP A 100 0.12 -3.34 -7.58
CA ASP A 100 -0.36 -3.69 -8.90
C ASP A 100 -0.74 -2.42 -9.71
N SER A 101 -0.57 -2.47 -11.04
CA SER A 101 -0.71 -1.29 -11.91
C SER A 101 -2.09 -0.65 -11.93
N ASP A 102 -3.16 -1.38 -11.65
CA ASP A 102 -4.52 -0.84 -11.47
C ASP A 102 -4.61 0.02 -10.20
N ILE A 103 -4.09 -0.49 -9.08
CA ILE A 103 -4.04 0.27 -7.82
C ILE A 103 -3.15 1.50 -7.97
N GLN A 104 -2.01 1.39 -8.65
CA GLN A 104 -1.17 2.56 -8.95
C GLN A 104 -1.93 3.61 -9.74
N ALA A 105 -2.73 3.20 -10.74
CA ALA A 105 -3.54 4.09 -11.55
C ALA A 105 -4.63 4.78 -10.74
N ASP A 106 -5.34 4.04 -9.89
CA ASP A 106 -6.38 4.60 -9.00
C ASP A 106 -5.77 5.65 -8.06
N LEU A 107 -4.65 5.32 -7.39
CA LEU A 107 -3.97 6.23 -6.48
C LEU A 107 -3.49 7.50 -7.18
N LEU A 108 -2.84 7.37 -8.34
CA LEU A 108 -2.34 8.52 -9.10
C LEU A 108 -3.46 9.35 -9.74
N GLY A 109 -4.59 8.73 -10.05
CA GLY A 109 -5.80 9.41 -10.54
C GLY A 109 -6.46 10.31 -9.50
N ASP A 110 -6.31 9.97 -8.21
CA ASP A 110 -6.85 10.73 -7.08
C ASP A 110 -5.91 11.84 -6.55
N MET A 111 -4.68 11.94 -7.08
CA MET A 111 -3.67 12.93 -6.68
C MET A 111 -3.78 14.27 -7.42
N GLU A 112 -3.10 15.31 -6.91
CA GLU A 112 -2.84 16.50 -7.69
C GLU A 112 -1.94 16.21 -8.90
N ASP A 113 -2.33 16.67 -10.11
CA ASP A 113 -1.60 16.45 -11.38
C ASP A 113 -0.08 16.65 -11.28
N LYS A 114 0.35 17.64 -10.48
CA LYS A 114 1.77 18.00 -10.32
C LYS A 114 2.55 16.91 -9.55
N ASP A 115 1.92 16.28 -8.57
CA ASP A 115 2.52 15.30 -7.67
C ASP A 115 2.51 13.93 -8.36
N ALA A 116 1.40 13.58 -9.02
CA ALA A 116 1.32 12.41 -9.88
C ALA A 116 2.38 12.43 -11.00
N GLU A 117 2.55 13.54 -11.71
CA GLU A 117 3.57 13.64 -12.76
C GLU A 117 5.00 13.62 -12.20
N ALA A 118 5.23 14.15 -11.00
CA ALA A 118 6.53 14.05 -10.35
C ALA A 118 6.89 12.59 -10.08
N ILE A 119 5.96 11.80 -9.54
CA ILE A 119 6.13 10.36 -9.30
C ILE A 119 6.34 9.60 -10.62
N LEU A 120 5.46 9.79 -11.61
CA LEU A 120 5.55 9.14 -12.92
C LEU A 120 6.83 9.48 -13.69
N SER A 121 7.52 10.56 -13.33
CA SER A 121 8.81 10.95 -13.92
C SER A 121 10.01 10.22 -13.30
N GLU A 122 9.85 9.68 -12.08
CA GLU A 122 10.87 8.92 -11.36
C GLU A 122 10.66 7.40 -11.44
N MET A 123 9.46 6.93 -11.80
CA MET A 123 9.17 5.52 -12.10
C MET A 123 9.94 5.01 -13.33
N GLU A 124 10.09 3.68 -13.43
CA GLU A 124 10.60 3.03 -14.62
C GLU A 124 9.69 3.29 -15.83
N ALA A 125 10.29 3.49 -17.01
CA ALA A 125 9.58 4.03 -18.16
C ALA A 125 8.47 3.10 -18.71
N GLU A 126 8.60 1.78 -18.49
CA GLU A 126 7.58 0.80 -18.88
C GLU A 126 6.37 0.89 -17.94
N ASP A 127 6.61 0.87 -16.63
CA ASP A 127 5.57 0.94 -15.59
C ASP A 127 4.81 2.26 -15.67
N ALA A 128 5.53 3.39 -15.78
CA ALA A 128 4.92 4.71 -15.94
C ALA A 128 4.09 4.84 -17.22
N ALA A 129 4.39 4.07 -18.27
CA ALA A 129 3.61 4.06 -19.51
C ALA A 129 2.35 3.21 -19.37
N ASP A 130 2.42 2.12 -18.61
CA ASP A 130 1.28 1.26 -18.30
C ASP A 130 0.29 1.99 -17.39
N VAL A 131 0.75 2.61 -16.31
CA VAL A 131 -0.09 3.41 -15.41
C VAL A 131 -0.77 4.56 -16.14
N ARG A 132 -0.02 5.35 -16.94
CA ARG A 132 -0.60 6.45 -17.73
C ARG A 132 -1.73 5.98 -18.64
N ARG A 133 -1.64 4.76 -19.19
CA ARG A 133 -2.70 4.18 -20.01
C ARG A 133 -3.90 3.79 -19.15
N LEU A 134 -3.68 3.25 -17.95
CA LEU A 134 -4.75 2.80 -17.07
C LEU A 134 -5.57 3.96 -16.49
N VAL A 135 -4.91 5.07 -16.12
CA VAL A 135 -5.56 6.32 -15.64
C VAL A 135 -6.52 6.93 -16.67
N GLU A 136 -6.42 6.58 -17.96
CA GLU A 136 -7.38 7.05 -18.98
C GLU A 136 -8.75 6.34 -18.91
N TYR A 137 -8.86 5.22 -18.19
CA TYR A 137 -10.10 4.47 -18.04
C TYR A 137 -10.89 4.94 -16.81
N GLU A 138 -12.22 4.85 -16.90
CA GLU A 138 -13.07 5.03 -15.71
C GLU A 138 -12.97 3.78 -14.82
N ASP A 139 -12.94 3.97 -13.49
CA ASP A 139 -12.67 2.93 -12.48
C ASP A 139 -13.60 1.71 -12.62
N ASP A 140 -14.90 1.95 -12.83
CA ASP A 140 -15.93 0.91 -12.96
C ASP A 140 -15.92 0.18 -14.32
N THR A 141 -14.89 0.40 -15.16
CA THR A 141 -14.77 -0.25 -16.47
C THR A 141 -13.77 -1.39 -16.44
N ALA A 142 -13.85 -2.26 -17.45
CA ALA A 142 -12.88 -3.34 -17.61
C ALA A 142 -11.43 -2.84 -17.80
N GLY A 143 -11.24 -1.58 -18.21
CA GLY A 143 -9.91 -0.98 -18.32
C GLY A 143 -9.40 -0.42 -17.00
N GLY A 144 -10.29 0.12 -16.15
CA GLY A 144 -9.94 0.62 -14.81
C GLY A 144 -9.57 -0.52 -13.86
N LEU A 145 -10.30 -1.64 -13.93
CA LEU A 145 -10.05 -2.83 -13.09
C LEU A 145 -8.98 -3.79 -13.63
N MET A 146 -8.15 -3.35 -14.60
CA MET A 146 -7.21 -4.24 -15.28
C MET A 146 -5.78 -4.02 -14.78
N MET A 147 -5.16 -5.12 -14.35
CA MET A 147 -3.71 -5.21 -14.17
C MET A 147 -3.00 -5.37 -15.52
N SER A 148 -1.92 -4.61 -15.75
CA SER A 148 -1.05 -4.75 -16.93
C SER A 148 -0.15 -5.99 -16.87
N GLU A 149 0.11 -6.48 -15.65
CA GLU A 149 0.98 -7.59 -15.32
C GLU A 149 0.33 -8.92 -15.73
N VAL A 150 0.53 -9.32 -16.98
CA VAL A 150 -0.02 -10.57 -17.52
C VAL A 150 1.06 -11.54 -17.97
N PHE A 151 0.94 -12.80 -17.52
CA PHE A 151 1.78 -13.88 -18.02
C PHE A 151 1.32 -14.31 -19.42
N LYS A 152 2.12 -14.01 -20.45
CA LYS A 152 1.82 -14.31 -21.86
C LYS A 152 2.89 -15.20 -22.50
N PHE A 153 2.45 -16.16 -23.32
CA PHE A 153 3.31 -17.06 -24.09
C PHE A 153 2.65 -17.42 -25.44
N ALA A 154 3.46 -17.88 -26.39
CA ALA A 154 2.96 -18.32 -27.69
C ALA A 154 2.42 -19.76 -27.62
N ASP A 155 1.37 -20.05 -28.38
CA ASP A 155 0.74 -21.37 -28.49
C ASP A 155 1.68 -22.49 -28.97
N THR A 156 2.81 -22.12 -29.57
CA THR A 156 3.85 -23.03 -30.06
C THR A 156 4.96 -23.31 -29.04
N GLN A 157 4.99 -22.64 -27.87
CA GLN A 157 6.00 -22.91 -26.85
C GLN A 157 5.70 -24.22 -26.10
N THR A 158 6.73 -25.03 -25.88
CA THR A 158 6.63 -26.25 -25.07
C THR A 158 6.57 -25.90 -23.58
N VAL A 159 5.97 -26.78 -22.77
CA VAL A 159 5.92 -26.64 -21.31
C VAL A 159 7.27 -26.28 -20.70
N GLY A 160 8.36 -26.97 -21.08
CA GLY A 160 9.70 -26.70 -20.53
C GLY A 160 10.36 -25.39 -20.97
N ASN A 161 9.73 -24.60 -21.84
CA ASN A 161 10.17 -23.25 -22.19
C ASN A 161 9.32 -22.16 -21.50
N VAL A 162 8.26 -22.55 -20.78
CA VAL A 162 7.27 -21.67 -20.15
C VAL A 162 7.32 -21.83 -18.62
N LEU A 163 7.54 -23.05 -18.12
CA LEU A 163 7.70 -23.43 -16.72
C LEU A 163 9.12 -23.95 -16.47
#